data_AF-A0A0D0D7I0-F1
#
_entry.id   AF-A0A0D0D7I0-F1
#
_cell.length_a   1.000
_cell.length_b   1.000
_cell.length_c   1.000
_cell.angle_alpha   90.00
_cell.angle_beta   90.00
_cell.angle_gamma   90.00
#
_symmetry.space_group_name_H-M   'P 1'
#
loop_
_entity.id
_entity.type
_entity.pdbx_description
1 polymer ?
#
loop_
_entity_poly.entity_id
_entity_poly.type
_entity_poly.pdbx_seq_one_letter_code
_entity_poly.pdbx_strand_id
1 'polypeptide(L)'
;MCCNITTEDTIIAIQDSLNCFHKYCKVFHAEEVISMFSLPRQHSMTHYIHLIHLFGAPNGLCSSITECKHIKAVKEPYHCMNHHNALRQMLIINQRLNKLAAARVDFQKQGMLNGTCPSTTLEALGK
;
A
#
# COMPACT_ATOMS: atom_id res chain seq x y z
N MET A 1 -7.74 0.80 6.87
CA MET A 1 -6.91 0.26 7.96
C MET A 1 -6.94 -1.25 7.79
N CYS A 2 -6.02 -1.83 7.00
CA CYS A 2 -5.97 -3.29 6.79
C CYS A 2 -5.14 -3.91 7.91
N CYS A 3 -5.80 -4.19 9.04
CA CYS A 3 -5.24 -5.00 10.11
C CYS A 3 -5.56 -6.47 9.84
N ASN A 4 -4.84 -7.10 8.92
CA ASN A 4 -4.90 -8.56 8.79
C ASN A 4 -3.94 -9.14 9.83
N ILE A 5 -4.44 -9.35 11.05
CA ILE A 5 -3.74 -10.15 12.05
C ILE A 5 -3.66 -11.57 11.47
N THR A 6 -2.46 -12.04 11.19
CA THR A 6 -2.25 -13.42 10.74
C THR A 6 -2.44 -14.31 11.97
N THR A 7 -3.59 -14.97 12.06
CA THR A 7 -3.91 -15.90 13.15
C THR A 7 -3.28 -17.26 12.86
N GLU A 8 -3.12 -18.09 13.89
CA GLU A 8 -2.59 -19.45 13.72
C GLU A 8 -3.42 -20.26 12.70
N ASP A 9 -4.75 -20.10 12.71
CA ASP A 9 -5.65 -20.73 11.74
C ASP A 9 -5.31 -20.34 10.29
N THR A 10 -4.90 -19.08 10.05
CA THR A 10 -4.48 -18.65 8.71
C THR A 10 -3.16 -19.27 8.29
N ILE A 11 -2.23 -19.49 9.23
CA ILE A 11 -0.95 -20.16 8.95
C ILE A 11 -1.20 -21.63 8.59
N ILE A 12 -2.07 -22.32 9.34
CA ILE A 12 -2.49 -23.70 9.05
C ILE A 12 -3.13 -23.77 7.66
N ALA A 13 -4.07 -22.87 7.36
CA ALA A 13 -4.73 -22.84 6.04
C ALA A 13 -3.75 -22.62 4.87
N ILE A 14 -2.71 -21.78 5.06
CA ILE A 14 -1.65 -21.59 4.06
C ILE A 14 -0.85 -22.88 3.87
N GLN A 15 -0.48 -23.55 4.96
CA GLN A 15 0.28 -24.80 4.92
C GLN A 15 -0.50 -25.90 4.20
N ASP A 16 -1.78 -26.05 4.53
CA ASP A 16 -2.67 -27.04 3.93
C ASP A 16 -2.88 -26.77 2.44
N SER A 17 -3.02 -25.50 2.05
CA SER A 17 -3.14 -25.09 0.65
C SER A 17 -1.87 -25.41 -0.14
N LEU A 18 -0.69 -25.13 0.42
CA LEU A 18 0.60 -25.49 -0.21
C LEU A 18 0.76 -27.00 -0.33
N ASN A 19 0.40 -27.75 0.70
CA ASN A 19 0.43 -29.22 0.67
C ASN A 19 -0.50 -29.78 -0.41
N CYS A 20 -1.72 -29.26 -0.51
CA CYS A 20 -2.67 -29.62 -1.56
C CYS A 20 -2.11 -29.30 -2.94
N PHE A 21 -1.55 -28.10 -3.14
CA PHE A 21 -0.93 -27.73 -4.40
C PHE A 21 0.18 -28.69 -4.80
N HIS A 22 1.15 -28.96 -3.92
CA HIS A 22 2.27 -29.86 -4.20
C HIS A 22 1.84 -31.31 -4.44
N LYS A 23 0.72 -31.74 -3.84
CA LYS A 23 0.14 -33.06 -4.07
C LYS A 23 -0.47 -33.16 -5.46
N TYR A 24 -1.32 -32.21 -5.84
CA TYR A 24 -2.11 -32.28 -7.07
C TYR A 24 -1.38 -31.73 -8.30
N CYS A 25 -0.42 -30.80 -8.15
CA CYS A 25 0.29 -30.20 -9.29
C CYS A 25 1.09 -31.23 -10.10
N LYS A 26 1.40 -32.39 -9.51
CA LYS A 26 2.06 -33.52 -10.18
C LYS A 26 1.29 -34.03 -11.40
N VAL A 27 -0.04 -33.86 -11.43
CA VAL A 27 -0.85 -34.27 -12.59
C VAL A 27 -0.44 -33.52 -13.86
N PHE A 28 -0.16 -32.22 -13.75
CA PHE A 28 0.24 -31.40 -14.91
C PHE A 28 1.65 -31.72 -15.42
N HIS A 29 2.51 -32.31 -14.57
CA HIS A 29 3.78 -32.89 -15.02
C HIS A 29 3.55 -34.23 -15.73
N ALA A 30 2.63 -35.06 -15.22
CA ALA A 30 2.31 -36.35 -15.81
C ALA A 30 1.65 -36.22 -17.20
N GLU A 31 0.84 -35.18 -17.38
CA GLU A 31 0.22 -34.82 -18.66
C GLU A 31 1.15 -34.01 -19.59
N GLU A 32 2.44 -33.86 -19.23
CA GLU A 32 3.47 -33.09 -19.97
C GLU A 32 3.10 -31.62 -20.30
N VAL A 33 2.11 -31.06 -19.60
CA VAL A 33 1.66 -29.66 -19.78
C VAL A 33 2.70 -28.67 -19.28
N ILE A 34 3.44 -29.02 -18.21
CA ILE A 34 4.46 -28.18 -17.58
C ILE A 34 5.69 -29.00 -17.25
N SER A 35 6.88 -28.51 -17.64
CA SER A 35 8.15 -29.21 -17.41
C SER A 35 8.70 -29.07 -15.98
N MET A 36 8.36 -27.99 -15.26
CA MET A 36 8.87 -27.78 -13.90
C MET A 36 8.00 -26.80 -13.09
N PHE A 37 7.85 -27.06 -11.78
CA PHE A 37 7.10 -26.23 -10.82
C PHE A 37 7.97 -25.26 -10.00
N SER A 38 9.19 -24.97 -10.44
CA SER A 38 10.15 -24.19 -9.68
C SER A 38 10.13 -22.69 -10.04
N LEU A 39 8.96 -22.14 -10.34
CA LEU A 39 8.88 -20.70 -10.57
C LEU A 39 9.32 -19.96 -9.30
N PRO A 40 10.14 -18.89 -9.41
CA PRO A 40 10.69 -18.20 -8.24
C PRO A 40 9.63 -17.80 -7.21
N ARG A 41 8.43 -17.40 -7.68
CA ARG A 41 7.30 -17.07 -6.80
C ARG A 41 6.73 -18.29 -6.07
N GLN A 42 6.56 -19.42 -6.74
CA GLN A 42 6.05 -20.66 -6.13
C GLN A 42 7.04 -21.20 -5.10
N HIS A 43 8.33 -21.19 -5.42
CA HIS A 43 9.36 -21.57 -4.47
C HIS A 43 9.42 -20.63 -3.27
N SER A 44 9.24 -19.31 -3.45
CA SER A 44 9.22 -18.38 -2.32
C SER A 44 8.10 -18.68 -1.30
N MET A 45 6.97 -19.23 -1.76
CA MET A 45 5.81 -19.52 -0.90
C MET A 45 6.09 -20.62 0.13
N THR A 46 6.97 -21.58 -0.15
CA THR A 46 7.35 -22.62 0.83
C THR A 46 8.07 -22.01 2.04
N HIS A 47 8.71 -20.86 1.86
CA HIS A 47 9.36 -20.13 2.93
C HIS A 47 8.42 -19.20 3.70
N TYR A 48 7.21 -18.92 3.21
CA TYR A 48 6.35 -17.90 3.81
C TYR A 48 6.01 -18.17 5.27
N ILE A 49 5.67 -19.41 5.62
CA ILE A 49 5.31 -19.78 7.00
C ILE A 49 6.51 -19.56 7.94
N HIS A 50 7.68 -20.03 7.52
CA HIS A 50 8.92 -19.83 8.28
C HIS A 50 9.23 -18.33 8.46
N LEU A 51 9.08 -17.54 7.40
CA LEU A 51 9.31 -16.09 7.44
C LEU A 51 8.27 -15.37 8.32
N ILE A 52 7.02 -15.79 8.32
CA ILE A 52 5.96 -15.26 9.18
C ILE A 52 6.27 -15.53 10.65
N HIS A 53 6.74 -16.72 11.01
CA HIS A 53 7.14 -17.03 12.39
C HIS A 53 8.39 -16.26 12.82
N LEU A 54 9.40 -16.14 11.93
CA LEU A 54 10.69 -15.56 12.29
C LEU A 54 10.67 -14.02 12.36
N PHE A 55 9.93 -13.38 11.46
CA PHE A 55 9.92 -11.92 11.32
C PHE A 55 8.59 -11.28 11.72
N GLY A 56 7.61 -12.10 12.08
CA GLY A 56 6.21 -11.69 12.18
C GLY A 56 5.61 -11.50 10.79
N ALA A 57 4.30 -11.73 10.66
CA ALA A 57 3.59 -11.09 9.56
C ALA A 57 3.75 -9.58 9.77
N PRO A 58 4.15 -8.81 8.73
CA PRO A 58 4.20 -7.38 8.89
C PRO A 58 2.78 -6.92 9.24
N ASN A 59 2.56 -6.50 10.48
CA ASN A 59 1.26 -6.09 11.03
C ASN A 59 0.71 -4.87 10.24
N GLY A 60 0.19 -5.12 9.04
CA GLY A 60 -0.11 -4.10 8.04
C GLY A 60 1.08 -3.60 7.21
N LEU A 61 2.36 -3.87 7.54
CA LEU A 61 3.54 -3.35 6.83
C LEU A 61 3.88 -4.13 5.54
N CYS A 62 2.98 -4.15 4.56
CA CYS A 62 3.27 -4.74 3.25
C CYS A 62 4.09 -3.77 2.38
N SER A 63 4.78 -4.29 1.34
CA SER A 63 5.42 -3.47 0.30
C SER A 63 4.44 -2.48 -0.36
N SER A 64 3.14 -2.74 -0.27
CA SER A 64 2.10 -1.78 -0.68
C SER A 64 2.10 -0.49 0.15
N ILE A 65 2.51 -0.49 1.42
CA ILE A 65 2.59 0.75 2.23
C ILE A 65 3.73 1.64 1.73
N THR A 66 4.92 1.05 1.55
CA THR A 66 6.08 1.79 1.04
C THR A 66 5.85 2.22 -0.39
N GLU A 67 5.24 1.37 -1.21
CA GLU A 67 4.87 1.69 -2.59
C GLU A 67 3.79 2.78 -2.67
N CYS A 68 2.76 2.75 -1.82
CA CYS A 68 1.76 3.83 -1.74
C CYS A 68 2.42 5.17 -1.40
N LYS A 69 3.36 5.18 -0.43
CA LYS A 69 4.10 6.39 -0.09
C LYS A 69 5.04 6.83 -1.23
N HIS A 70 5.67 5.89 -1.92
CA HIS A 70 6.51 6.14 -3.08
C HIS A 70 5.70 6.69 -4.28
N ILE A 71 4.47 6.22 -4.49
CA ILE A 71 3.56 6.78 -5.50
C ILE A 71 3.31 8.27 -5.21
N LYS A 72 2.90 8.60 -3.98
CA LYS A 72 2.61 9.99 -3.59
C LYS A 72 3.82 10.91 -3.58
N ALA A 73 4.96 10.44 -3.08
CA ALA A 73 6.15 11.26 -2.91
C ALA A 73 7.03 11.34 -4.17
N VAL A 74 6.93 10.37 -5.07
CA VAL A 74 7.84 10.25 -6.22
C VAL A 74 7.07 10.14 -7.53
N LYS A 75 6.25 9.10 -7.74
CA LYS A 75 5.64 8.86 -9.06
C LYS A 75 4.69 9.97 -9.50
N GLU A 76 3.81 10.43 -8.61
CA GLU A 76 2.86 11.50 -8.91
C GLU A 76 3.57 12.84 -9.21
N PRO A 77 4.49 13.34 -8.36
CA PRO A 77 5.29 14.52 -8.69
C PRO A 77 6.09 14.34 -9.98
N TYR A 78 6.70 13.18 -10.20
CA TYR A 78 7.48 12.91 -11.40
C TYR A 78 6.64 13.03 -12.67
N HIS A 79 5.44 12.46 -12.68
CA HIS A 79 4.53 12.47 -13.83
C HIS A 79 3.96 13.87 -14.15
N CYS A 80 3.84 14.74 -13.14
CA CYS A 80 3.29 16.08 -13.30
C CYS A 80 4.33 17.15 -13.69
N MET A 81 5.60 16.80 -13.88
CA MET A 81 6.71 17.74 -14.07
C MET A 81 7.35 17.62 -15.45
N ASN A 82 8.14 18.62 -15.83
CA ASN A 82 8.92 18.64 -17.08
C ASN A 82 10.21 17.79 -17.05
N HIS A 83 10.40 16.99 -16.00
CA HIS A 83 11.55 16.10 -15.75
C HIS A 83 12.96 16.76 -15.67
N HIS A 84 13.10 18.07 -15.87
CA HIS A 84 14.38 18.78 -15.77
C HIS A 84 14.77 19.01 -14.29
N ASN A 85 15.91 18.51 -13.82
CA ASN A 85 16.25 18.51 -12.39
C ASN A 85 15.12 17.92 -11.52
N ALA A 86 14.53 16.81 -11.98
CA ALA A 86 13.32 16.22 -11.39
C ALA A 86 13.41 16.01 -9.88
N LEU A 87 14.54 15.51 -9.35
CA LEU A 87 14.71 15.30 -7.91
C LEU A 87 14.50 16.59 -7.11
N ARG A 88 15.11 17.69 -7.55
CA ARG A 88 14.97 19.00 -6.89
C ARG A 88 13.51 19.46 -6.89
N GLN A 89 12.83 19.31 -8.03
CA GLN A 89 11.43 19.70 -8.16
C GLN A 89 10.51 18.84 -7.27
N MET A 90 10.70 17.51 -7.26
CA MET A 90 9.93 16.60 -6.39
C MET A 90 10.10 16.96 -4.91
N LEU A 91 11.33 17.26 -4.48
CA LEU A 91 11.60 17.68 -3.09
C LEU A 91 10.87 18.98 -2.73
N ILE A 92 10.89 19.98 -3.61
CA ILE A 92 10.19 21.26 -3.39
C ILE A 92 8.67 21.03 -3.33
N ILE A 93 8.11 20.22 -4.22
CA ILE A 93 6.67 19.91 -4.25
C ILE A 93 6.26 19.18 -2.96
N ASN A 94 6.99 18.14 -2.58
CA ASN A 94 6.75 17.41 -1.33
C ASN A 94 6.80 18.35 -0.12
N GLN A 95 7.77 19.27 -0.08
CA GLN A 95 7.85 20.27 0.98
C GLN A 95 6.63 21.20 1.01
N ARG A 96 6.18 21.68 -0.16
CA ARG A 96 4.98 22.54 -0.26
C ARG A 96 3.71 21.81 0.17
N LEU A 97 3.51 20.58 -0.30
CA LEU A 97 2.37 19.75 0.08
C LEU A 97 2.35 19.48 1.59
N ASN A 98 3.49 19.17 2.19
CA ASN A 98 3.60 18.97 3.64
C ASN A 98 3.25 20.26 4.42
N LYS A 99 3.72 21.42 3.96
CA LYS A 99 3.38 22.72 4.57
C LYS A 99 1.89 23.02 4.47
N LEU A 100 1.27 22.78 3.31
CA LEU A 100 -0.17 22.96 3.11
C LEU A 100 -1.00 22.01 3.99
N ALA A 101 -0.58 20.75 4.11
CA ALA A 101 -1.23 19.78 4.98
C ALA A 101 -1.16 20.22 6.45
N ALA A 102 0.00 20.69 6.92
CA ALA A 102 0.16 21.22 8.28
C ALA A 102 -0.71 22.46 8.51
N ALA A 103 -0.66 23.44 7.60
CA ALA A 103 -1.47 24.65 7.69
C ALA A 103 -2.98 24.34 7.73
N ARG A 104 -3.43 23.36 6.94
CA ARG A 104 -4.84 22.92 6.95
C ARG A 104 -5.26 22.38 8.33
N VAL A 105 -4.40 21.59 8.97
CA VAL A 105 -4.67 21.07 10.33
C VAL A 105 -4.76 22.22 11.34
N ASP A 106 -3.87 23.20 11.24
CA ASP A 106 -3.85 24.36 12.15
C ASP A 106 -5.09 25.26 11.95
N PHE A 107 -5.45 25.56 10.71
CA PHE A 107 -6.65 26.34 10.40
C PHE A 107 -7.94 25.62 10.80
N GLN A 108 -7.99 24.30 10.66
CA GLN A 108 -9.14 23.51 11.13
C GLN A 108 -9.26 23.56 12.66
N LYS A 109 -8.15 23.45 13.40
CA LYS A 109 -8.16 23.59 14.87
C LYS A 109 -8.62 24.97 15.34
N GLN A 110 -8.31 26.02 14.56
CA GLN A 110 -8.74 27.39 14.83
C GLN A 110 -10.19 27.66 14.38
N GLY A 111 -10.88 26.68 13.79
CA GLY A 111 -12.25 26.84 13.29
C GLY A 111 -12.35 27.70 12.02
N MET A 112 -11.23 28.06 11.40
CA MET A 112 -11.17 28.91 10.19
C MET A 112 -11.63 28.19 8.92
N LEU A 113 -11.79 26.87 8.98
CA LEU A 113 -12.28 26.03 7.88
C LEU A 113 -13.69 25.49 8.13
N ASN A 114 -14.39 26.01 9.15
CA ASN A 114 -15.78 25.64 9.44
C ASN A 114 -16.71 26.52 8.58
N GLY A 115 -17.41 25.90 7.63
CA GLY A 115 -18.33 26.57 6.71
C GLY A 115 -17.90 26.45 5.24
N THR A 116 -18.86 26.44 4.33
CA THR A 116 -18.61 26.49 2.88
C THR A 116 -18.72 27.94 2.43
N CYS A 117 -17.87 28.42 1.50
CA CYS A 117 -17.92 29.81 1.00
C CYS A 117 -19.32 30.35 0.59
N PRO A 118 -20.30 29.52 0.16
CA PRO A 118 -21.68 29.98 -0.06
C PRO A 118 -22.52 30.22 1.21
N SER A 119 -22.19 29.58 2.34
CA SER A 119 -22.95 29.66 3.60
C SER A 119 -22.75 31.01 4.29
N THR A 120 -21.53 31.53 4.27
CA THR A 120 -21.20 32.83 4.89
C THR A 120 -21.80 34.00 4.12
N THR A 121 -21.93 33.90 2.80
CA THR A 121 -22.65 34.90 2.00
C THR A 121 -24.16 34.81 2.20
N LEU A 122 -24.72 33.62 2.39
CA LEU A 122 -26.15 33.43 2.72
C LEU A 122 -26.51 33.98 4.11
N GLU A 123 -25.67 33.74 5.12
CA GLU A 123 -25.86 34.31 6.48
C GLU A 123 -25.67 35.83 6.50
N ALA A 124 -24.73 36.38 5.71
CA ALA A 124 -24.54 37.82 5.57
C ALA A 124 -25.64 38.53 4.77
N LEU A 125 -26.44 37.79 4.00
CA LEU A 125 -27.57 38.31 3.20
C LEU A 125 -28.92 38.26 3.94
N GLY A 126 -28.94 37.86 5.21
CA GLY A 126 -30.10 38.07 6.10
C GLY A 126 -31.40 37.43 5.61
N LYS A 127 -31.42 36.10 5.47
CA LYS A 127 -32.65 35.32 5.55
C LYS A 127 -32.60 34.37 6.74
#